data_AF-A0A6M0P7D1-F1
#
_entry.id   AF-A0A6M0P7D1-F1
#
_cell.length_a   1.000
_cell.length_b   1.000
_cell.length_c   1.000
_cell.angle_alpha   90.00
_cell.angle_beta   90.00
_cell.angle_gamma   90.00
#
_symmetry.space_group_name_H-M   'P 1'
#
loop_
_entity.id
_entity.type
_entity.pdbx_description
1 polymer ?
#
loop_
_entity_poly.entity_id
_entity_poly.type
_entity_poly.pdbx_seq_one_letter_code
_entity_poly.pdbx_strand_id
1 'polypeptide(L)'
;MIEKNENNSGFSIFGTNQYEITSKYNDETYHIFVYQPSEAPPSEKGFPVIYLLDGNAIFGSVVEAVRIQSRRPEKTGVIPAIVVAIGYPIIEPFSLTRFKDYTIGKKAESEGVRRPDGSPWPEQGGAEQFLAFIEHELIPQMNERFHIDANRQTIFGHSLGGLLVLHTLFTKPHLFQSYIAGSPSIHWNESMILKEEQQFIENLKKDHKQLKLFIGLGELEKYHKNQIKDKAQNMSKRLSIYEIFGLHVEFTEFTQEGHVSVLLPLINKALRFSLHP
;
A
#
# COMPACT_ATOMS: atom_id res chain seq x y z
N MET A 1 -16.71 -18.96 34.06
CA MET A 1 -16.62 -19.96 32.98
C MET A 1 -16.75 -19.21 31.66
N ILE A 2 -15.82 -19.42 30.72
CA ILE A 2 -15.93 -18.87 29.35
C ILE A 2 -16.63 -19.95 28.53
N GLU A 3 -17.88 -19.72 28.16
CA GLU A 3 -18.62 -20.60 27.26
C GLU A 3 -18.47 -20.07 25.83
N LYS A 4 -18.00 -20.93 24.93
CA LYS A 4 -17.95 -20.61 23.50
C LYS A 4 -19.38 -20.66 22.97
N ASN A 5 -19.86 -19.56 22.41
CA ASN A 5 -21.19 -19.51 21.81
C ASN A 5 -21.25 -20.48 20.61
N GLU A 6 -22.09 -21.52 20.69
CA GLU A 6 -22.19 -22.60 19.70
C GLU A 6 -22.97 -22.20 18.43
N ASN A 7 -23.60 -21.02 18.40
CA ASN A 7 -24.21 -20.43 17.20
C ASN A 7 -23.15 -19.80 16.27
N ASN A 8 -22.16 -20.62 15.92
CA ASN A 8 -20.78 -20.25 15.67
C ASN A 8 -20.50 -19.81 14.23
N SER A 9 -20.93 -18.60 13.85
CA SER A 9 -20.17 -17.82 12.87
C SER A 9 -18.92 -17.28 13.56
N GLY A 10 -17.74 -17.43 12.96
CA GLY A 10 -16.50 -16.84 13.49
C GLY A 10 -16.66 -15.33 13.73
N PHE A 11 -15.82 -14.76 14.60
CA PHE A 11 -15.83 -13.31 14.83
C PHE A 11 -15.66 -12.55 13.50
N SER A 12 -16.55 -11.60 13.24
CA SER A 12 -16.52 -10.75 12.05
C SER A 12 -16.58 -9.29 12.44
N ILE A 13 -15.86 -8.44 11.71
CA ILE A 13 -15.99 -6.99 11.81
C ILE A 13 -17.17 -6.57 10.93
N PHE A 14 -18.08 -5.76 11.47
CA PHE A 14 -19.24 -5.31 10.69
C PHE A 14 -18.80 -4.47 9.47
N GLY A 15 -19.49 -4.66 8.34
CA GLY A 15 -19.18 -3.97 7.08
C GLY A 15 -18.03 -4.58 6.29
N THR A 16 -17.45 -5.71 6.75
CA THR A 16 -16.40 -6.43 6.01
C THR A 16 -16.94 -7.59 5.18
N ASN A 17 -16.42 -7.76 3.97
CA ASN A 17 -16.69 -8.88 3.07
C ASN A 17 -15.39 -9.39 2.46
N GLN A 18 -15.40 -10.62 1.93
CA GLN A 18 -14.31 -11.18 1.15
C GLN A 18 -14.83 -11.61 -0.21
N TYR A 19 -14.07 -11.32 -1.26
CA TYR A 19 -14.30 -11.78 -2.61
C TYR A 19 -13.08 -12.54 -3.11
N GLU A 20 -13.27 -13.35 -4.14
CA GLU A 20 -12.19 -14.01 -4.86
C GLU A 20 -12.18 -13.50 -6.30
N ILE A 21 -10.99 -13.15 -6.80
CA ILE A 21 -10.81 -12.73 -8.19
C ILE A 21 -9.58 -13.45 -8.75
N THR A 22 -9.77 -14.23 -9.81
CA THR A 22 -8.68 -14.77 -10.62
C THR A 22 -8.32 -13.78 -11.73
N SER A 23 -7.09 -13.29 -11.72
CA SER A 23 -6.57 -12.30 -12.66
C SER A 23 -6.32 -12.92 -14.03
N LYS A 24 -6.72 -12.21 -15.09
CA LYS A 24 -6.42 -12.62 -16.48
C LYS A 24 -5.01 -12.23 -16.91
N TYR A 25 -4.31 -11.41 -16.13
CA TYR A 25 -2.97 -10.90 -16.47
C TYR A 25 -1.84 -11.82 -16.00
N ASN A 26 -2.10 -12.67 -15.01
CA ASN A 26 -1.09 -13.58 -14.44
C ASN A 26 -1.64 -14.94 -13.96
N ASP A 27 -2.93 -15.22 -14.17
CA ASP A 27 -3.62 -16.44 -13.73
C ASP A 27 -3.58 -16.68 -12.20
N GLU A 28 -3.18 -15.67 -11.41
CA GLU A 28 -3.17 -15.73 -9.96
C GLU A 28 -4.56 -15.45 -9.40
N THR A 29 -4.91 -16.12 -8.30
CA THR A 29 -6.15 -15.87 -7.56
C THR A 29 -5.89 -15.04 -6.32
N TYR A 30 -6.62 -13.94 -6.19
CA TYR A 30 -6.53 -13.00 -5.08
C TYR A 30 -7.77 -13.07 -4.19
N HIS A 31 -7.56 -13.03 -2.88
CA HIS A 31 -8.62 -12.73 -1.92
C HIS A 31 -8.70 -11.23 -1.73
N ILE A 32 -9.84 -10.64 -2.06
CA ILE A 32 -10.10 -9.21 -1.93
C ILE A 32 -10.96 -9.00 -0.69
N PHE A 33 -10.35 -8.47 0.36
CA PHE A 33 -11.05 -8.11 1.59
C PHE A 33 -11.54 -6.67 1.48
N VAL A 34 -12.82 -6.42 1.70
CA VAL A 34 -13.41 -5.10 1.56
C VAL A 34 -14.09 -4.70 2.86
N TYR A 35 -13.83 -3.49 3.34
CA TYR A 35 -14.62 -2.82 4.36
C TYR A 35 -15.33 -1.62 3.77
N GLN A 36 -16.63 -1.52 4.02
CA GLN A 36 -17.46 -0.37 3.68
C GLN A 36 -18.05 0.24 4.96
N PRO A 37 -17.88 1.55 5.21
CA PRO A 37 -18.60 2.24 6.27
C PRO A 37 -20.12 2.17 6.10
N SER A 38 -20.86 2.07 7.20
CA SER A 38 -22.33 2.10 7.17
C SER A 38 -22.95 3.50 7.12
N GLU A 39 -22.12 4.51 7.34
CA GLU A 39 -22.51 5.92 7.28
C GLU A 39 -22.69 6.36 5.81
N ALA A 40 -23.23 7.56 5.59
CA ALA A 40 -23.26 8.14 4.26
C ALA A 40 -21.82 8.53 3.81
N PRO A 41 -21.55 8.52 2.49
CA PRO A 41 -20.30 9.03 1.95
C PRO A 41 -20.01 10.48 2.40
N PRO A 42 -18.74 10.87 2.63
CA PRO A 42 -18.39 12.23 3.04
C PRO A 42 -18.72 13.31 2.00
N SER A 43 -18.94 12.92 0.74
CA SER A 43 -19.31 13.82 -0.35
C SER A 43 -20.22 13.13 -1.36
N GLU A 44 -20.91 13.91 -2.20
CA GLU A 44 -21.70 13.43 -3.34
C GLU A 44 -20.88 12.57 -4.31
N LYS A 45 -19.55 12.78 -4.39
CA LYS A 45 -18.65 12.01 -5.25
C LYS A 45 -18.36 10.59 -4.73
N GLY A 46 -18.72 10.29 -3.48
CA GLY A 46 -18.48 8.99 -2.86
C GLY A 46 -17.44 8.99 -1.75
N PHE A 47 -17.09 7.78 -1.32
CA PHE A 47 -16.06 7.53 -0.31
C PHE A 47 -14.67 7.63 -0.92
N PRO A 48 -13.67 8.18 -0.22
CA PRO A 48 -12.29 7.85 -0.50
C PRO A 48 -12.06 6.34 -0.30
N VAL A 49 -11.08 5.78 -1.02
CA VAL A 49 -10.73 4.36 -0.93
C VAL A 49 -9.24 4.16 -0.72
N ILE A 50 -8.88 3.21 0.14
CA ILE A 50 -7.50 2.77 0.33
C ILE A 50 -7.35 1.34 -0.17
N TYR A 51 -6.51 1.15 -1.18
CA TYR A 51 -6.05 -0.15 -1.66
C TYR A 51 -4.82 -0.59 -0.86
N LEU A 52 -4.98 -1.66 -0.08
CA LEU A 52 -3.92 -2.21 0.79
C LEU A 52 -3.25 -3.41 0.13
N LEU A 53 -1.93 -3.36 0.02
CA LEU A 53 -1.11 -4.52 -0.25
C LEU A 53 -0.94 -5.36 1.03
N ASP A 54 -0.58 -6.64 0.87
CA ASP A 54 -0.46 -7.61 1.97
C ASP A 54 -1.74 -7.68 2.84
N GLY A 55 -2.91 -7.78 2.20
CA GLY A 55 -4.21 -7.68 2.87
C GLY A 55 -4.42 -8.69 4.01
N ASN A 56 -3.90 -9.91 3.88
CA ASN A 56 -3.94 -10.93 4.93
C ASN A 56 -3.28 -10.46 6.24
N ALA A 57 -2.25 -9.60 6.17
CA ALA A 57 -1.50 -9.15 7.34
C ALA A 57 -2.15 -7.98 8.08
N ILE A 58 -2.69 -7.00 7.35
CA ILE A 58 -3.01 -5.68 7.93
C ILE A 58 -4.45 -5.22 7.76
N PHE A 59 -5.31 -5.96 7.03
CA PHE A 59 -6.69 -5.55 6.77
C PHE A 59 -7.45 -5.23 8.06
N GLY A 60 -7.46 -6.16 9.03
CA GLY A 60 -8.17 -5.96 10.30
C GLY A 60 -7.68 -4.73 11.09
N SER A 61 -6.36 -4.50 11.12
CA SER A 61 -5.78 -3.33 11.80
C SER A 61 -6.17 -2.02 11.13
N VAL A 62 -6.14 -1.96 9.79
CA VAL A 62 -6.53 -0.75 9.07
C VAL A 62 -8.02 -0.49 9.20
N VAL A 63 -8.86 -1.52 9.10
CA VAL A 63 -10.32 -1.40 9.26
C VAL A 63 -10.67 -0.83 10.64
N GLU A 64 -10.12 -1.40 11.72
CA GLU A 64 -10.37 -0.87 13.07
C GLU A 64 -9.84 0.56 13.25
N ALA A 65 -8.67 0.87 12.68
CA ALA A 65 -8.12 2.22 12.73
C ALA A 65 -9.04 3.24 12.02
N VAL A 66 -9.59 2.89 10.85
CA VAL A 66 -10.58 3.72 10.13
C VAL A 66 -11.86 3.84 10.96
N ARG A 67 -12.45 2.71 11.39
CA ARG A 67 -13.71 2.68 12.18
C ARG A 67 -13.66 3.54 13.43
N ILE A 68 -12.52 3.56 14.13
CA ILE A 68 -12.37 4.32 15.37
C ILE A 68 -12.10 5.80 15.06
N GLN A 69 -11.19 6.08 14.12
CA GLN A 69 -10.75 7.46 13.85
C GLN A 69 -11.80 8.26 13.07
N SER A 70 -12.60 7.63 12.22
CA SER A 70 -13.60 8.33 11.41
C SER A 70 -14.85 8.79 12.18
N ARG A 71 -14.99 8.40 13.45
CA ARG A 71 -16.16 8.79 14.28
C ARG A 71 -16.22 10.27 14.61
N ARG A 72 -15.06 10.93 14.62
CA ARG A 72 -14.91 12.37 14.90
C ARG A 72 -13.85 12.97 13.98
N PRO A 73 -14.13 13.07 12.66
CA PRO A 73 -13.16 13.55 11.69
C PRO A 73 -12.60 14.94 12.03
N GLU A 74 -13.39 15.78 12.70
CA GLU A 74 -13.00 17.11 13.18
C GLU A 74 -11.90 17.10 14.25
N LYS A 75 -11.72 15.97 14.95
CA LYS A 75 -10.67 15.79 15.97
C LYS A 75 -9.51 14.95 15.49
N THR A 76 -9.80 13.95 14.65
CA THR A 76 -8.82 12.94 14.23
C THR A 76 -8.17 13.29 12.89
N GLY A 77 -8.82 14.10 12.06
CA GLY A 77 -8.40 14.38 10.69
C GLY A 77 -8.60 13.19 9.74
N VAL A 78 -9.47 12.24 10.08
CA VAL A 78 -9.74 11.05 9.28
C VAL A 78 -11.23 11.00 8.97
N ILE A 79 -11.61 11.05 7.70
CA ILE A 79 -12.99 10.83 7.26
C ILE A 79 -13.28 9.35 7.01
N PRO A 80 -14.57 8.91 7.01
CA PRO A 80 -14.94 7.56 6.62
C PRO A 80 -14.42 7.19 5.22
N ALA A 81 -13.88 5.98 5.08
CA ALA A 81 -13.28 5.49 3.84
C ALA A 81 -13.56 4.00 3.63
N ILE A 82 -13.62 3.61 2.36
CA ILE A 82 -13.61 2.19 1.97
C ILE A 82 -12.17 1.67 2.06
N VAL A 83 -12.01 0.44 2.52
CA VAL A 83 -10.71 -0.26 2.52
C VAL A 83 -10.84 -1.48 1.61
N VAL A 84 -9.99 -1.57 0.60
CA VAL A 84 -9.90 -2.72 -0.32
C VAL A 84 -8.52 -3.33 -0.15
N ALA A 85 -8.42 -4.47 0.52
CA ALA A 85 -7.14 -5.13 0.75
C ALA A 85 -6.96 -6.32 -0.20
N ILE A 86 -5.81 -6.34 -0.86
CA ILE A 86 -5.42 -7.36 -1.82
C ILE A 86 -4.56 -8.38 -1.10
N GLY A 87 -5.11 -9.57 -0.93
CA GLY A 87 -4.45 -10.70 -0.31
C GLY A 87 -4.49 -11.94 -1.19
N TYR A 88 -4.13 -13.06 -0.59
CA TYR A 88 -3.96 -14.35 -1.24
C TYR A 88 -4.81 -15.41 -0.54
N PRO A 89 -5.13 -16.54 -1.21
CA PRO A 89 -5.86 -17.67 -0.64
C PRO A 89 -5.00 -18.48 0.35
N ILE A 90 -4.51 -17.81 1.39
CA ILE A 90 -3.67 -18.35 2.46
C ILE A 90 -4.18 -17.89 3.83
N ILE A 91 -3.73 -18.57 4.90
CA ILE A 91 -4.07 -18.22 6.28
C ILE A 91 -2.99 -17.33 6.89
N GLU A 92 -1.76 -17.44 6.42
CA GLU A 92 -0.61 -16.72 6.91
C GLU A 92 -0.68 -15.22 6.55
N PRO A 93 -0.04 -14.34 7.34
CA PRO A 93 -0.03 -12.91 7.06
C PRO A 93 0.59 -12.54 5.70
N PHE A 94 1.60 -13.29 5.24
CA PHE A 94 2.37 -12.97 4.03
C PHE A 94 2.49 -14.17 3.10
N SER A 95 2.09 -13.99 1.84
CA SER A 95 2.27 -15.00 0.78
C SER A 95 3.67 -14.96 0.21
N LEU A 96 4.17 -16.11 -0.27
CA LEU A 96 5.38 -16.12 -1.12
C LEU A 96 5.11 -15.56 -2.52
N THR A 97 3.86 -15.56 -3.00
CA THR A 97 3.46 -14.97 -4.29
C THR A 97 3.77 -13.47 -4.35
N ARG A 98 3.80 -12.78 -3.20
CA ARG A 98 4.13 -11.35 -3.14
C ARG A 98 5.51 -11.00 -3.70
N PHE A 99 6.45 -11.94 -3.69
CA PHE A 99 7.76 -11.71 -4.30
C PHE A 99 7.63 -11.56 -5.82
N LYS A 100 6.72 -12.29 -6.46
CA LYS A 100 6.39 -12.13 -7.87
C LYS A 100 5.68 -10.80 -8.07
N ASP A 101 4.59 -10.58 -7.36
CA ASP A 101 3.70 -9.44 -7.60
C ASP A 101 4.30 -8.08 -7.27
N TYR A 102 5.25 -7.99 -6.33
CA TYR A 102 5.75 -6.69 -5.84
C TYR A 102 7.16 -6.34 -6.34
N THR A 103 7.78 -7.18 -7.16
CA THR A 103 9.15 -6.94 -7.65
C THR A 103 9.19 -6.68 -9.15
N ILE A 104 10.09 -5.78 -9.54
CA ILE A 104 10.24 -5.26 -10.90
C ILE A 104 11.42 -5.97 -11.58
N GLY A 105 11.29 -6.25 -12.88
CA GLY A 105 12.33 -6.86 -13.70
C GLY A 105 12.41 -8.37 -13.56
N LYS A 106 13.07 -9.06 -14.50
CA LYS A 106 13.17 -10.53 -14.47
C LYS A 106 14.08 -11.00 -13.35
N LYS A 107 13.66 -12.08 -12.65
CA LYS A 107 14.42 -12.94 -11.74
C LYS A 107 15.67 -12.27 -11.17
N ALA A 108 15.46 -11.24 -10.34
CA ALA A 108 16.46 -10.60 -9.51
C ALA A 108 17.91 -10.72 -10.02
N GLU A 109 18.33 -9.69 -10.73
CA GLU A 109 19.53 -8.97 -10.31
C GLU A 109 19.30 -8.40 -8.89
N SER A 110 18.87 -9.22 -7.90
CA SER A 110 18.86 -8.82 -6.50
C SER A 110 20.32 -8.69 -6.18
N GLU A 111 20.85 -7.48 -6.23
CA GLU A 111 22.26 -7.11 -6.20
C GLU A 111 22.97 -7.73 -4.97
N GLY A 112 23.26 -9.03 -5.02
CA GLY A 112 23.77 -9.82 -3.90
C GLY A 112 22.82 -10.09 -2.72
N VAL A 113 21.53 -9.71 -2.77
CA VAL A 113 20.61 -9.92 -1.62
C VAL A 113 20.23 -11.39 -1.50
N ARG A 114 20.75 -12.07 -0.49
CA ARG A 114 20.44 -13.47 -0.18
C ARG A 114 19.38 -13.57 0.90
N ARG A 115 18.54 -14.62 0.83
CA ARG A 115 17.65 -14.94 1.95
C ARG A 115 18.47 -15.26 3.20
N PRO A 116 17.98 -14.87 4.41
CA PRO A 116 18.67 -15.18 5.65
C PRO A 116 18.91 -16.68 5.88
N ASP A 117 17.99 -17.52 5.39
CA ASP A 117 18.04 -18.98 5.47
C ASP A 117 18.89 -19.63 4.35
N GLY A 118 19.45 -18.84 3.43
CA GLY A 118 20.23 -19.31 2.29
C GLY A 118 19.42 -19.99 1.17
N SER A 119 18.11 -20.12 1.32
CA SER A 119 17.25 -20.69 0.28
C SER A 119 17.10 -19.73 -0.91
N PRO A 120 16.73 -20.22 -2.11
CA PRO A 120 16.45 -19.34 -3.24
C PRO A 120 15.24 -18.45 -2.95
N TRP A 121 15.25 -17.25 -3.52
CA TRP A 121 14.04 -16.42 -3.56
C TRP A 121 12.94 -17.11 -4.39
N PRO A 122 11.66 -16.90 -4.04
CA PRO A 122 10.54 -17.29 -4.88
C PRO A 122 10.58 -16.60 -6.27
N GLU A 123 9.60 -16.92 -7.11
CA GLU A 123 9.39 -16.21 -8.38
C GLU A 123 9.27 -14.68 -8.15
N GLN A 124 9.74 -13.90 -9.12
CA GLN A 124 9.92 -12.44 -9.07
C GLN A 124 9.62 -11.82 -10.43
N GLY A 125 9.32 -10.51 -10.46
CA GLY A 125 9.22 -9.75 -11.70
C GLY A 125 7.83 -9.64 -12.31
N GLY A 126 6.78 -9.84 -11.50
CA GLY A 126 5.37 -9.80 -11.91
C GLY A 126 4.66 -8.48 -11.64
N ALA A 127 5.36 -7.42 -11.23
CA ALA A 127 4.77 -6.15 -10.85
C ALA A 127 3.86 -5.55 -11.95
N GLU A 128 4.27 -5.61 -13.21
CA GLU A 128 3.47 -5.06 -14.32
C GLU A 128 2.15 -5.82 -14.51
N GLN A 129 2.16 -7.15 -14.44
CA GLN A 129 0.95 -7.96 -14.54
C GLN A 129 0.03 -7.75 -13.32
N PHE A 130 0.60 -7.64 -12.12
CA PHE A 130 -0.16 -7.37 -10.91
C PHE A 130 -0.80 -5.96 -10.93
N LEU A 131 -0.08 -4.94 -11.41
CA LEU A 131 -0.64 -3.61 -11.59
C LEU A 131 -1.69 -3.56 -12.71
N ALA A 132 -1.54 -4.36 -13.76
CA ALA A 132 -2.57 -4.50 -14.79
C ALA A 132 -3.85 -5.13 -14.24
N PHE A 133 -3.75 -6.13 -13.37
CA PHE A 133 -4.89 -6.65 -12.60
C PHE A 133 -5.56 -5.55 -11.76
N ILE A 134 -4.77 -4.78 -11.01
CA ILE A 134 -5.31 -3.69 -10.18
C ILE A 134 -6.05 -2.65 -11.04
N GLU A 135 -5.41 -2.20 -12.12
CA GLU A 135 -5.90 -1.13 -13.00
C GLU A 135 -7.14 -1.54 -13.80
N HIS A 136 -7.14 -2.74 -14.37
CA HIS A 136 -8.12 -3.13 -15.37
C HIS A 136 -9.18 -4.11 -14.87
N GLU A 137 -8.98 -4.75 -13.71
CA GLU A 137 -9.93 -5.70 -13.15
C GLU A 137 -10.43 -5.28 -11.77
N LEU A 138 -9.54 -4.97 -10.82
CA LEU A 138 -9.94 -4.68 -9.45
C LEU A 138 -10.61 -3.31 -9.30
N ILE A 139 -9.94 -2.23 -9.71
CA ILE A 139 -10.47 -0.86 -9.58
C ILE A 139 -11.85 -0.73 -10.27
N PRO A 140 -12.05 -1.19 -11.52
CA PRO A 140 -13.36 -1.13 -12.15
C PRO A 140 -14.45 -1.88 -11.39
N GLN A 141 -14.17 -3.09 -10.90
CA GLN A 141 -15.14 -3.87 -10.11
C GLN A 141 -15.48 -3.22 -8.77
N MET A 142 -14.53 -2.54 -8.12
CA MET A 142 -14.81 -1.81 -6.88
C MET A 142 -15.66 -0.57 -7.16
N ASN A 143 -15.38 0.17 -8.23
CA ASN A 143 -16.17 1.35 -8.63
C ASN A 143 -17.59 1.01 -9.07
N GLU A 144 -17.83 -0.19 -9.64
CA GLU A 144 -19.18 -0.66 -9.97
C GLU A 144 -19.99 -1.01 -8.72
N ARG A 145 -19.34 -1.56 -7.69
CA ARG A 145 -19.98 -2.09 -6.49
C ARG A 145 -20.20 -1.04 -5.40
N PHE A 146 -19.35 -0.03 -5.35
CA PHE A 146 -19.31 0.94 -4.25
C PHE A 146 -19.30 2.37 -4.77
N HIS A 147 -19.91 3.29 -4.02
CA HIS A 147 -19.88 4.72 -4.34
C HIS A 147 -18.52 5.32 -3.96
N ILE A 148 -17.53 5.20 -4.85
CA ILE A 148 -16.14 5.61 -4.65
C ILE A 148 -15.85 6.94 -5.37
N ASP A 149 -15.18 7.88 -4.68
CA ASP A 149 -14.59 9.05 -5.32
C ASP A 149 -13.26 8.67 -6.00
N ALA A 150 -13.30 8.55 -7.33
CA ALA A 150 -12.15 8.19 -8.15
C ALA A 150 -10.97 9.18 -8.05
N ASN A 151 -11.18 10.38 -7.48
CA ASN A 151 -10.14 11.38 -7.23
C ASN A 151 -9.54 11.28 -5.82
N ARG A 152 -9.95 10.30 -5.01
CA ARG A 152 -9.47 10.09 -3.64
C ARG A 152 -9.10 8.62 -3.41
N GLN A 153 -8.23 8.11 -4.26
CA GLN A 153 -7.74 6.74 -4.20
C GLN A 153 -6.31 6.73 -3.66
N THR A 154 -6.06 5.81 -2.72
CA THR A 154 -4.76 5.63 -2.07
C THR A 154 -4.27 4.21 -2.28
N ILE A 155 -2.98 4.03 -2.55
CA ILE A 155 -2.32 2.72 -2.45
C ILE A 155 -1.36 2.71 -1.25
N PHE A 156 -1.42 1.66 -0.45
CA PHE A 156 -0.58 1.48 0.74
C PHE A 156 0.15 0.15 0.66
N GLY A 157 1.46 0.18 0.89
CA GLY A 157 2.28 -1.02 0.94
C GLY A 157 3.45 -0.88 1.89
N HIS A 158 3.90 -2.02 2.41
CA HIS A 158 5.03 -2.10 3.32
C HIS A 158 6.12 -3.04 2.80
N SER A 159 7.39 -2.73 3.03
CA SER A 159 8.53 -3.54 2.60
C SER A 159 8.56 -3.69 1.06
N LEU A 160 8.46 -4.90 0.50
CA LEU A 160 8.24 -5.07 -0.95
C LEU A 160 6.96 -4.38 -1.45
N GLY A 161 5.89 -4.35 -0.64
CA GLY A 161 4.70 -3.58 -1.00
C GLY A 161 5.00 -2.08 -1.11
N GLY A 162 5.90 -1.56 -0.27
CA GLY A 162 6.38 -0.18 -0.38
C GLY A 162 7.21 0.07 -1.64
N LEU A 163 7.98 -0.93 -2.08
CA LEU A 163 8.65 -0.89 -3.39
C LEU A 163 7.63 -0.82 -4.54
N LEU A 164 6.61 -1.67 -4.51
CA LEU A 164 5.55 -1.64 -5.52
C LEU A 164 4.80 -0.30 -5.53
N VAL A 165 4.55 0.29 -4.37
CA VAL A 165 3.94 1.64 -4.28
C VAL A 165 4.79 2.69 -4.99
N LEU A 166 6.12 2.69 -4.78
CA LEU A 166 7.03 3.61 -5.46
C LEU A 166 7.05 3.37 -6.97
N HIS A 167 7.14 2.10 -7.39
CA HIS A 167 7.03 1.71 -8.80
C HIS A 167 5.74 2.23 -9.43
N THR A 168 4.59 2.02 -8.76
CA THR A 168 3.27 2.48 -9.21
C THR A 168 3.24 3.99 -9.38
N LEU A 169 3.78 4.76 -8.42
CA LEU A 169 3.90 6.21 -8.53
C LEU A 169 4.69 6.62 -9.77
N PHE A 170 5.81 5.94 -10.05
CA PHE A 170 6.70 6.34 -11.13
C PHE A 170 6.21 5.92 -12.52
N THR A 171 5.55 4.76 -12.64
CA THR A 171 5.14 4.20 -13.94
C THR A 171 3.67 4.44 -14.27
N LYS A 172 2.79 4.48 -13.26
CA LYS A 172 1.34 4.63 -13.42
C LYS A 172 0.75 5.67 -12.45
N PRO A 173 1.27 6.92 -12.41
CA PRO A 173 0.83 7.94 -11.46
C PRO A 173 -0.65 8.35 -11.55
N HIS A 174 -1.37 7.96 -12.59
CA HIS A 174 -2.80 8.26 -12.77
C HIS A 174 -3.72 7.37 -11.94
N LEU A 175 -3.24 6.23 -11.42
CA LEU A 175 -4.08 5.27 -10.71
C LEU A 175 -4.54 5.77 -9.34
N PHE A 176 -3.66 6.47 -8.63
CA PHE A 176 -3.90 6.92 -7.27
C PHE A 176 -3.50 8.38 -7.09
N GLN A 177 -4.14 9.06 -6.16
CA GLN A 177 -3.78 10.42 -5.76
C GLN A 177 -2.87 10.43 -4.53
N SER A 178 -2.86 9.35 -3.75
CA SER A 178 -1.99 9.18 -2.58
C SER A 178 -1.26 7.84 -2.59
N TYR A 179 0.03 7.87 -2.26
CA TYR A 179 0.93 6.73 -2.27
C TYR A 179 1.59 6.63 -0.90
N ILE A 180 1.40 5.50 -0.22
CA ILE A 180 1.96 5.25 1.11
C ILE A 180 2.99 4.13 1.04
N ALA A 181 4.26 4.49 1.11
CA ALA A 181 5.39 3.58 1.05
C ALA A 181 6.00 3.40 2.45
N GLY A 182 5.60 2.34 3.15
CA GLY A 182 6.18 1.93 4.42
C GLY A 182 7.46 1.12 4.23
N SER A 183 8.56 1.57 4.82
CA SER A 183 9.87 0.91 4.80
C SER A 183 10.22 0.31 3.44
N PRO A 184 10.14 1.09 2.34
CA PRO A 184 10.17 0.55 0.99
C PRO A 184 11.51 -0.15 0.70
N SER A 185 11.43 -1.35 0.13
CA SER A 185 12.61 -2.16 -0.21
C SER A 185 13.31 -1.70 -1.50
N ILE A 186 13.71 -0.42 -1.55
CA ILE A 186 14.41 0.21 -2.69
C ILE A 186 15.66 -0.58 -3.10
N HIS A 187 16.33 -1.20 -2.13
CA HIS A 187 17.52 -2.01 -2.34
C HIS A 187 17.31 -3.30 -3.17
N TRP A 188 16.05 -3.69 -3.45
CA TRP A 188 15.76 -4.94 -4.15
C TRP A 188 16.19 -4.90 -5.61
N ASN A 189 15.99 -3.77 -6.28
CA ASN A 189 16.41 -3.49 -7.65
C ASN A 189 16.62 -1.97 -7.79
N GLU A 190 17.65 -1.48 -7.10
CA GLU A 190 17.86 -0.04 -6.89
C GLU A 190 18.10 0.69 -8.21
N SER A 191 18.89 0.12 -9.10
CA SER A 191 19.16 0.71 -10.41
C SER A 191 17.88 0.95 -11.22
N MET A 192 16.94 -0.01 -11.20
CA MET A 192 15.69 0.08 -11.94
C MET A 192 14.74 1.12 -11.33
N ILE A 193 14.53 1.10 -10.01
CA ILE A 193 13.60 2.06 -9.37
C ILE A 193 14.11 3.51 -9.46
N LEU A 194 15.44 3.73 -9.43
CA LEU A 194 16.03 5.06 -9.64
C LEU A 194 15.89 5.54 -11.09
N LYS A 195 15.93 4.63 -12.06
CA LYS A 195 15.67 4.95 -13.47
C LYS A 195 14.19 5.35 -13.68
N GLU A 196 13.27 4.64 -13.04
CA GLU A 196 11.84 4.99 -13.05
C GLU A 196 11.59 6.36 -12.39
N GLU A 197 12.22 6.62 -11.23
CA GLU A 197 12.17 7.93 -10.56
C GLU A 197 12.58 9.07 -11.51
N GLN A 198 13.69 8.91 -12.23
CA GLN A 198 14.17 9.91 -13.17
C GLN A 198 13.16 10.16 -14.30
N GLN A 199 12.63 9.10 -14.91
CA GLN A 199 11.67 9.23 -16.01
C GLN A 199 10.36 9.87 -15.54
N PHE A 200 9.90 9.52 -14.34
CA PHE A 200 8.72 10.11 -13.71
C PHE A 200 8.90 11.62 -13.50
N ILE A 201 10.03 12.04 -12.95
CA ILE A 201 10.32 13.46 -12.72
C ILE A 201 10.31 14.26 -14.03
N GLU A 202 10.89 13.72 -15.10
CA GLU A 202 10.89 14.37 -16.42
C GLU A 202 9.48 14.60 -16.97
N ASN A 203 8.56 13.67 -16.70
CA ASN A 203 7.16 13.79 -17.10
C ASN A 203 6.37 14.71 -16.17
N LEU A 204 6.62 14.63 -14.85
CA LEU A 204 5.97 15.49 -13.86
C LEU A 204 6.22 16.97 -14.13
N LYS A 205 7.44 17.34 -14.54
CA LYS A 205 7.82 18.71 -14.94
C LYS A 205 7.05 19.25 -16.15
N LYS A 206 6.47 18.37 -16.98
CA LYS A 206 5.71 18.75 -18.18
C LYS A 206 4.23 18.85 -17.90
N ASP A 207 3.68 17.82 -17.26
CA ASP A 207 2.23 17.65 -17.19
C ASP A 207 1.62 18.17 -15.89
N HIS A 208 2.42 18.29 -14.81
CA HIS A 208 2.02 18.64 -13.45
C HIS A 208 0.90 17.75 -12.91
N LYS A 209 1.13 17.06 -11.80
CA LYS A 209 0.12 16.17 -11.21
C LYS A 209 0.01 16.44 -9.73
N GLN A 210 -1.21 16.51 -9.22
CA GLN A 210 -1.48 16.63 -7.78
C GLN A 210 -1.38 15.24 -7.16
N LEU A 211 -0.18 14.90 -6.68
CA LEU A 211 0.15 13.58 -6.13
C LEU A 211 0.67 13.75 -4.71
N LYS A 212 0.33 12.81 -3.84
CA LYS A 212 0.84 12.79 -2.47
C LYS A 212 1.63 11.50 -2.25
N LEU A 213 2.86 11.61 -1.76
CA LEU A 213 3.70 10.50 -1.37
C LEU A 213 4.04 10.62 0.12
N PHE A 214 3.71 9.59 0.88
CA PHE A 214 4.19 9.44 2.26
C PHE A 214 5.17 8.27 2.34
N ILE A 215 6.37 8.53 2.84
CA ILE A 215 7.38 7.52 3.15
C ILE A 215 7.55 7.45 4.67
N GLY A 216 7.27 6.28 5.26
CA GLY A 216 7.46 6.04 6.69
C GLY A 216 8.45 4.91 6.95
N LEU A 217 9.29 5.00 7.97
CA LEU A 217 10.22 3.93 8.37
C LEU A 217 10.42 3.84 9.89
N GLY A 218 10.83 2.67 10.38
CA GLY A 218 11.21 2.49 11.77
C GLY A 218 12.65 2.93 12.03
N GLU A 219 12.90 3.72 13.09
CA GLU A 219 14.23 4.21 13.43
C GLU A 219 15.29 3.10 13.55
N LEU A 220 14.90 1.93 14.07
CA LEU A 220 15.80 0.79 14.29
C LEU A 220 16.22 0.10 12.98
N GLU A 221 15.59 0.44 11.86
CA GLU A 221 16.04 0.00 10.53
C GLU A 221 17.37 0.64 10.09
N LYS A 222 17.88 1.64 10.85
CA LYS A 222 19.24 2.19 10.66
C LYS A 222 20.35 1.14 10.76
N TYR A 223 20.07 -0.01 11.40
CA TYR A 223 21.00 -1.13 11.52
C TYR A 223 20.84 -2.17 10.41
N HIS A 224 19.93 -1.95 9.45
CA HIS A 224 19.67 -2.89 8.36
C HIS A 224 20.84 -2.89 7.36
N LYS A 225 21.34 -4.07 7.01
CA LYS A 225 22.53 -4.26 6.15
C LYS A 225 22.38 -3.61 4.76
N ASN A 226 21.15 -3.50 4.26
CA ASN A 226 20.84 -2.96 2.94
C ASN A 226 20.57 -1.43 2.93
N GLN A 227 20.89 -0.71 4.02
CA GLN A 227 20.76 0.76 4.11
C GLN A 227 19.33 1.26 3.79
N ILE A 228 18.30 0.56 4.28
CA ILE A 228 16.88 0.88 3.99
C ILE A 228 16.57 2.32 4.36
N LYS A 229 17.00 2.76 5.55
CA LYS A 229 16.83 4.14 6.03
C LYS A 229 17.42 5.16 5.06
N ASP A 230 18.71 5.02 4.72
CA ASP A 230 19.41 6.01 3.90
C ASP A 230 18.79 6.11 2.51
N LYS A 231 18.43 4.97 1.90
CA LYS A 231 17.80 4.94 0.57
C LYS A 231 16.43 5.63 0.59
N ALA A 232 15.58 5.32 1.56
CA ALA A 232 14.25 5.92 1.69
C ALA A 232 14.35 7.44 1.99
N GLN A 233 15.24 7.84 2.89
CA GLN A 233 15.44 9.24 3.24
C GLN A 233 16.02 10.05 2.08
N ASN A 234 16.98 9.50 1.34
CA ASN A 234 17.58 10.18 0.20
C ASN A 234 16.57 10.33 -0.95
N MET A 235 15.75 9.31 -1.20
CA MET A 235 14.67 9.40 -2.19
C MET A 235 13.63 10.45 -1.79
N SER A 236 13.18 10.49 -0.53
CA SER A 236 12.19 11.50 -0.13
C SER A 236 12.74 12.92 -0.30
N LYS A 237 13.99 13.17 0.10
CA LYS A 237 14.65 14.46 -0.09
C LYS A 237 14.73 14.88 -1.56
N ARG A 238 15.05 13.96 -2.47
CA ARG A 238 15.08 14.23 -3.92
C ARG A 238 13.69 14.57 -4.46
N LEU A 239 12.68 13.80 -4.05
CA LEU A 239 11.31 13.98 -4.53
C LEU A 239 10.63 15.24 -3.97
N SER A 240 10.92 15.63 -2.73
CA SER A 240 10.36 16.84 -2.10
C SER A 240 10.64 18.14 -2.86
N ILE A 241 11.69 18.17 -3.69
CA ILE A 241 12.02 19.35 -4.52
C ILE A 241 10.93 19.61 -5.57
N TYR A 242 10.14 18.59 -5.92
CA TYR A 242 9.11 18.67 -6.97
C TYR A 242 7.71 19.03 -6.46
N GLU A 243 7.60 19.53 -5.23
CA GLU A 243 6.35 20.12 -4.68
C GLU A 243 5.79 21.19 -5.63
N ILE A 244 6.65 22.02 -6.23
CA ILE A 244 6.26 23.07 -7.18
C ILE A 244 5.61 22.52 -8.46
N PHE A 245 5.76 21.22 -8.75
CA PHE A 245 5.14 20.52 -9.88
C PHE A 245 3.95 19.65 -9.44
N GLY A 246 3.52 19.76 -8.18
CA GLY A 246 2.34 19.09 -7.60
C GLY A 246 2.63 17.79 -6.85
N LEU A 247 3.90 17.38 -6.67
CA LEU A 247 4.25 16.22 -5.87
C LEU A 247 4.49 16.59 -4.41
N HIS A 248 3.48 16.37 -3.57
CA HIS A 248 3.60 16.55 -2.13
C HIS A 248 4.27 15.34 -1.47
N VAL A 249 5.38 15.56 -0.76
CA VAL A 249 6.15 14.47 -0.13
C VAL A 249 6.29 14.67 1.37
N GLU A 250 5.76 13.73 2.15
CA GLU A 250 6.03 13.61 3.58
C GLU A 250 6.96 12.43 3.87
N PHE A 251 7.87 12.62 4.82
CA PHE A 251 8.74 11.58 5.34
C PHE A 251 8.64 11.53 6.86
N THR A 252 8.52 10.34 7.44
CA THR A 252 8.50 10.16 8.89
C THR A 252 9.34 8.98 9.32
N GLU A 253 10.24 9.23 10.27
CA GLU A 253 10.94 8.18 11.01
C GLU A 253 10.21 7.96 12.34
N PHE A 254 9.83 6.72 12.62
CA PHE A 254 9.13 6.33 13.84
C PHE A 254 10.15 5.84 14.88
N THR A 255 10.34 6.62 15.95
CA THR A 255 11.29 6.34 17.03
C THR A 255 11.00 5.00 17.69
N GLN A 256 12.05 4.22 17.99
CA GLN A 256 11.97 2.88 18.61
C GLN A 256 11.27 1.78 17.79
N GLU A 257 10.82 2.07 16.57
CA GLU A 257 10.21 1.05 15.71
C GLU A 257 11.25 0.33 14.85
N GLY A 258 11.05 -0.98 14.67
CA GLY A 258 11.76 -1.80 13.69
C GLY A 258 10.88 -2.10 12.46
N HIS A 259 11.42 -2.91 11.54
CA HIS A 259 10.81 -3.14 10.23
C HIS A 259 9.35 -3.65 10.29
N VAL A 260 8.99 -4.50 11.26
CA VAL A 260 7.60 -4.99 11.37
C VAL A 260 6.78 -4.17 12.35
N SER A 261 7.37 -3.73 13.46
CA SER A 261 6.63 -3.01 14.51
C SER A 261 6.15 -1.63 14.05
N VAL A 262 6.82 -1.03 13.06
CA VAL A 262 6.42 0.24 12.43
C VAL A 262 5.04 0.20 11.77
N LEU A 263 4.49 -0.97 11.43
CA LEU A 263 3.22 -1.10 10.69
C LEU A 263 2.06 -0.34 11.36
N LEU A 264 1.87 -0.48 12.67
CA LEU A 264 0.75 0.17 13.38
C LEU A 264 0.89 1.70 13.46
N PRO A 265 2.02 2.29 13.88
CA PRO A 265 2.18 3.74 13.85
C PRO A 265 2.17 4.30 12.43
N LEU A 266 2.68 3.55 11.44
CA LEU A 266 2.59 3.88 10.02
C LEU A 266 1.14 3.99 9.55
N ILE A 267 0.30 2.99 9.84
CA ILE A 267 -1.14 3.01 9.51
C ILE A 267 -1.79 4.29 10.05
N ASN A 268 -1.56 4.62 11.32
CA ASN A 268 -2.16 5.80 11.94
C ASN A 268 -1.78 7.11 11.24
N LYS A 269 -0.51 7.29 10.86
CA LYS A 269 -0.07 8.49 10.14
C LYS A 269 -0.58 8.50 8.70
N ALA A 270 -0.62 7.34 8.04
CA ALA A 270 -1.10 7.18 6.67
C ALA A 270 -2.58 7.55 6.51
N LEU A 271 -3.43 7.16 7.47
CA LEU A 271 -4.85 7.52 7.44
C LEU A 271 -5.03 9.04 7.50
N ARG A 272 -4.31 9.75 8.39
CA ARG A 272 -4.39 11.22 8.46
C ARG A 272 -3.87 11.90 7.20
N PHE A 273 -2.84 11.34 6.58
CA PHE A 273 -2.26 11.87 5.34
C PHE A 273 -3.22 11.74 4.15
N SER A 274 -3.84 10.57 3.99
CA SER A 274 -4.67 10.25 2.81
C SER A 274 -6.16 10.59 2.97
N LEU A 275 -6.70 10.52 4.20
CA LEU A 275 -8.13 10.70 4.50
C LEU A 275 -8.45 12.01 5.22
N HIS A 276 -7.61 13.04 5.06
CA HIS A 276 -7.93 14.39 5.51
C HIS A 276 -9.28 14.87 4.90
N PRO A 277 -10.12 15.62 5.65
CA PRO A 277 -11.39 16.14 5.15
C PRO A 277 -11.28 16.85 3.80
#